data_AF-A0A7W4GE18-F1
#
_entry.id   AF-A0A7W4GE18-F1
#
_cell.length_a   1.000
_cell.length_b   1.000
_cell.length_c   1.000
_cell.angle_alpha   90.00
_cell.angle_beta   90.00
_cell.angle_gamma   90.00
#
_symmetry.space_group_name_H-M   'P 1'
#
loop_
_entity.id
_entity.type
_entity.pdbx_description
1 polymer ?
#
loop_
_entity_poly.entity_id
_entity_poly.type
_entity_poly.pdbx_seq_one_letter_code
_entity_poly.pdbx_strand_id
1 'polypeptide(L)'
;MSNARQYPVDLQRQVINEVKNHNRLLSDVAKQYGVSAKTVYQWVRSNDSRQTENKGAIVSEIAYLQQKIAQLSQQLQAMAS
;
A
#
# COMPACT_ATOMS: atom_id res chain seq x y z
N MET A 1 30.53 1.28 8.16
CA MET A 1 30.05 0.73 6.87
C MET A 1 29.01 -0.33 7.16
N SER A 2 27.71 0.01 7.16
CA SER A 2 26.64 -0.94 7.46
C SER A 2 26.31 -1.70 6.18
N ASN A 3 26.74 -2.97 6.09
CA ASN A 3 26.37 -3.84 4.97
C ASN A 3 24.89 -4.22 5.15
N ALA A 4 23.97 -3.47 4.52
CA ALA A 4 22.55 -3.77 4.60
C ALA A 4 22.31 -5.09 3.87
N ARG A 5 21.91 -6.14 4.59
CA ARG A 5 21.43 -7.38 3.96
C ARG A 5 20.28 -7.01 3.03
N GLN A 6 20.49 -7.23 1.74
CA GLN A 6 19.50 -6.99 0.71
C GLN A 6 18.69 -8.27 0.51
N TYR A 7 17.40 -8.21 0.82
CA TYR A 7 16.49 -9.34 0.68
C TYR A 7 15.77 -9.27 -0.67
N PRO A 8 15.45 -10.42 -1.28
CA PRO A 8 14.60 -10.45 -2.47
C PRO A 8 13.23 -9.81 -2.19
N VAL A 9 12.70 -9.10 -3.19
CA VAL A 9 11.40 -8.41 -3.07
C VAL A 9 10.26 -9.41 -2.81
N ASP A 10 10.32 -10.58 -3.43
CA ASP A 10 9.29 -11.62 -3.25
C ASP A 10 9.25 -12.18 -1.83
N LEU A 11 10.42 -12.33 -1.21
CA LEU A 11 10.52 -12.73 0.20
C LEU A 11 9.86 -11.69 1.11
N GLN A 12 10.16 -10.41 0.87
CA GLN A 12 9.55 -9.31 1.64
C GLN A 12 8.02 -9.31 1.49
N ARG A 13 7.49 -9.54 0.27
CA ARG A 13 6.04 -9.63 0.01
C ARG A 13 5.40 -10.80 0.75
N GLN A 14 6.01 -11.98 0.71
CA GLN A 14 5.50 -13.17 1.42
C GLN A 14 5.45 -12.92 2.92
N VAL A 15 6.52 -12.38 3.50
CA VAL A 15 6.59 -12.07 4.94
C VAL A 15 5.51 -11.06 5.35
N ILE A 16 5.28 -10.01 4.56
CA ILE A 16 4.21 -9.03 4.83
C ILE A 16 2.84 -9.71 4.77
N ASN A 17 2.59 -10.57 3.77
CA ASN A 17 1.33 -11.29 3.60
C ASN A 17 1.02 -12.20 4.80
N GLU A 18 2.00 -12.96 5.27
CA GLU A 18 1.85 -13.83 6.45
C GLU A 18 1.45 -13.06 7.72
N VAL A 19 2.02 -11.87 7.92
CA VAL A 19 1.70 -11.04 9.10
C VAL A 19 0.33 -10.36 8.94
N LYS A 20 0.05 -9.77 7.77
CA LYS A 20 -1.13 -8.92 7.55
C LYS A 20 -2.41 -9.69 7.26
N ASN A 21 -2.30 -10.76 6.47
CA ASN A 21 -3.46 -11.48 5.96
C ASN A 21 -3.69 -12.79 6.71
N HIS A 22 -2.64 -13.40 7.27
CA HIS A 22 -2.74 -14.64 8.06
C HIS A 22 -2.61 -14.39 9.58
N ASN A 23 -2.57 -13.13 10.02
CA ASN A 23 -2.53 -12.70 11.42
C ASN A 23 -1.43 -13.37 12.26
N ARG A 24 -0.28 -13.65 11.64
CA ARG A 24 0.85 -14.32 12.32
C ARG A 24 1.72 -13.34 13.09
N LEU A 25 2.26 -13.80 14.22
CA LEU A 25 3.19 -13.02 15.03
C LEU A 25 4.49 -12.75 14.27
N LEU A 26 4.98 -11.51 14.36
CA LEU A 26 6.21 -11.07 13.70
C LEU A 26 7.41 -11.93 14.09
N SER A 27 7.47 -12.39 15.35
CA SER A 27 8.55 -13.25 15.86
C SER A 27 8.57 -14.63 15.21
N ASP A 28 7.40 -15.18 14.90
CA ASP A 28 7.28 -16.54 14.36
C ASP A 28 7.57 -16.53 12.86
N VAL A 29 7.07 -15.51 12.16
CA VAL A 29 7.41 -15.26 10.75
C VAL A 29 8.91 -14.98 10.62
N ALA A 30 9.49 -14.18 11.52
CA ALA A 30 10.94 -13.92 11.52
C ALA A 30 11.78 -15.20 11.60
N LYS A 31 11.43 -16.10 12.54
CA LYS A 31 12.11 -17.40 12.69
C LYS A 31 11.96 -18.28 11.46
N GLN A 32 10.74 -18.39 10.91
CA GLN A 32 10.47 -19.23 9.75
C GLN A 32 11.24 -18.80 8.51
N TYR A 33 11.36 -17.49 8.28
CA TYR A 33 11.98 -16.95 7.07
C TYR A 33 13.47 -16.57 7.26
N GLY A 34 14.06 -16.84 8.44
CA GLY A 34 15.47 -16.57 8.72
C GLY A 34 15.83 -15.08 8.75
N VAL A 35 14.86 -14.21 9.09
CA VAL A 35 15.04 -12.76 9.17
C VAL A 35 14.87 -12.26 10.60
N SER A 36 15.35 -11.06 10.91
CA SER A 36 15.15 -10.50 12.24
C SER A 36 13.71 -10.00 12.42
N ALA A 37 13.14 -10.11 13.62
CA ALA A 37 11.82 -9.56 13.92
C ALA A 37 11.76 -8.03 13.68
N LYS A 38 12.87 -7.32 13.89
CA LYS A 38 13.01 -5.89 13.55
C LYS A 38 12.85 -5.64 12.04
N THR A 39 13.42 -6.50 11.20
CA THR A 39 13.29 -6.44 9.75
C THR A 39 11.84 -6.67 9.32
N VAL A 40 11.17 -7.67 9.88
CA VAL A 40 9.74 -7.94 9.63
C VAL A 40 8.89 -6.72 10.00
N TYR A 41 9.12 -6.15 11.19
CA TYR A 41 8.42 -4.95 11.65
C TYR A 41 8.60 -3.77 10.69
N GLN A 42 9.84 -3.52 10.24
CA GLN A 42 10.13 -2.44 9.29
C GLN A 42 9.38 -2.63 7.97
N TRP A 43 9.38 -3.84 7.41
CA TRP A 43 8.67 -4.14 6.16
C TRP A 43 7.17 -3.95 6.28
N VAL A 44 6.58 -4.44 7.37
CA VAL A 44 5.15 -4.31 7.64
C VAL A 44 4.77 -2.84 7.79
N ARG A 45 5.53 -2.06 8.57
CA ARG A 45 5.27 -0.63 8.79
C ARG A 45 5.42 0.19 7.51
N SER A 46 6.46 -0.06 6.71
CA SER A 46 6.67 0.63 5.43
C SER A 46 5.62 0.25 4.37
N ASN A 47 5.02 -0.93 4.47
CA ASN A 47 3.92 -1.33 3.60
C ASN A 47 2.64 -0.54 3.93
N ASP A 48 2.33 -0.38 5.21
CA ASP A 48 1.15 0.36 5.66
C ASP A 48 1.20 1.84 5.23
N SER A 49 2.37 2.47 5.34
CA SER A 49 2.55 3.86 4.90
C SER A 49 2.31 4.00 3.39
N ARG A 50 2.91 3.12 2.57
CA ARG A 50 2.72 3.10 1.11
C ARG A 50 1.27 2.84 0.73
N GLN A 51 0.59 1.92 1.42
CA GLN A 51 -0.82 1.61 1.14
C GLN A 51 -1.73 2.80 1.47
N THR A 52 -1.44 3.52 2.56
CA THR A 52 -2.19 4.72 2.95
C THR A 52 -2.01 5.85 1.94
N GLU A 53 -0.78 6.11 1.51
CA GLU A 53 -0.46 7.11 0.47
C GLU A 53 -1.16 6.80 -0.85
N ASN A 54 -1.07 5.54 -1.33
CA ASN A 54 -1.72 5.11 -2.56
C ASN A 54 -3.25 5.24 -2.49
N LYS A 55 -3.87 4.87 -1.36
CA LYS A 55 -5.31 5.03 -1.17
C LYS A 55 -5.72 6.50 -1.21
N GLY A 56 -4.94 7.39 -0.59
CA GLY A 56 -5.17 8.84 -0.64
C GLY A 56 -5.16 9.36 -2.07
N ALA A 57 -4.14 9.01 -2.86
CA ALA A 57 -4.03 9.42 -4.25
C ALA A 57 -5.23 8.95 -5.10
N ILE A 58 -5.66 7.69 -4.93
CA ILE A 58 -6.82 7.14 -5.63
C ILE A 58 -8.11 7.90 -5.25
N VAL A 59 -8.31 8.20 -3.96
CA VAL A 59 -9.49 8.95 -3.50
C VAL A 59 -9.51 10.36 -4.08
N SER A 60 -8.35 11.03 -4.14
CA SER A 60 -8.23 12.35 -4.76
C SER A 60 -8.57 12.31 -6.26
N GLU A 61 -8.09 11.29 -6.98
CA GLU A 61 -8.40 11.12 -8.41
C GLU A 61 -9.89 10.85 -8.64
N ILE A 62 -10.51 10.00 -7.80
CA ILE A 62 -11.96 9.75 -7.86
C ILE A 62 -12.74 11.06 -7.67
N ALA A 63 -12.37 11.87 -6.67
CA ALA A 63 -13.04 13.14 -6.42
C ALA A 63 -12.91 14.11 -7.61
N TYR A 64 -11.72 14.19 -8.20
CA TYR A 64 -11.47 15.00 -9.39
C TYR A 64 -12.34 14.55 -10.58
N LEU A 65 -12.37 13.25 -10.86
CA LEU A 65 -13.15 12.71 -11.97
C LEU A 65 -14.67 12.91 -11.77
N GLN A 66 -15.16 12.75 -10.55
CA GLN A 66 -16.56 13.03 -10.19
C GLN A 66 -16.92 14.50 -10.46
N GLN A 67 -16.05 15.44 -10.07
CA GLN A 67 -16.25 16.86 -10.35
C GLN A 67 -16.28 17.15 -11.85
N LYS A 68 -15.37 16.54 -12.61
CA LYS A 68 -15.30 16.72 -14.07
C LYS A 68 -16.54 16.19 -14.78
N ILE A 69 -17.06 15.03 -14.36
CA ILE A 69 -18.32 14.48 -14.88
C ILE A 69 -19.48 15.44 -14.61
N ALA A 70 -19.58 16.00 -13.41
CA ALA A 70 -20.63 16.94 -13.06
C ALA A 70 -20.57 18.21 -13.94
N GLN A 71 -19.37 18.76 -14.16
CA GLN A 71 -19.16 19.93 -15.02
C GLN A 71 -19.57 19.66 -16.47
N LEU A 72 -19.12 18.54 -17.03
CA LEU A 72 -19.49 18.15 -18.41
C LEU A 72 -21.00 17.94 -18.54
N SER A 73 -21.64 17.35 -17.53
CA SER A 73 -23.09 17.16 -17.53
C SER A 73 -23.85 18.49 -17.55
N GLN A 74 -23.39 19.48 -16.78
CA GLN A 74 -23.96 20.83 -16.80
C GLN A 74 -23.75 21.53 -18.15
N GLN A 75 -22.57 21.38 -18.76
CA GLN A 75 -22.30 21.93 -20.08
C GLN A 75 -23.23 21.36 -21.15
N LEU A 76 -23.47 20.04 -21.13
CA LEU A 76 -24.41 19.39 -22.04
C LEU A 76 -25.84 19.93 -21.90
N GLN A 77 -26.31 20.12 -20.66
CA GLN A 77 -27.63 20.69 -20.39
C GLN A 77 -27.76 22.13 -20.91
N ALA A 78 -26.71 22.94 -20.71
CA ALA A 78 -26.68 24.33 -21.16
C ALA A 78 -26.68 24.46 -22.69
N MET A 79 -26.07 23.50 -23.41
CA MET A 79 -26.07 23.48 -24.88
C MET A 79 -27.38 22.95 -25.49
N ALA A 80 -28.14 22.16 -24.73
CA ALA A 80 -29.43 21.62 -25.16
C ALA A 80 -30.62 22.56 -24.85
N SER A 81 -30.36 23.70 -24.20
CA SER A 81 -31.34 24.75 -23.89
C SER A 81 -31.21 25.90 -24.89
#